data_AF-A0A940F688-F1
#
_entry.id   AF-A0A940F688-F1
#
_cell.length_a   1.000
_cell.length_b   1.000
_cell.length_c   1.000
_cell.angle_alpha   90.00
_cell.angle_beta   90.00
_cell.angle_gamma   90.00
#
_symmetry.space_group_name_H-M   'P 1'
#
loop_
_entity.id
_entity.type
_entity.pdbx_description
1 polymer ?
#
loop_
_entity_poly.entity_id
_entity_poly.type
_entity_poly.pdbx_seq_one_letter_code
_entity_poly.pdbx_strand_id
1 'polypeptide(L)'
;MTLAVETQPRRFYDGGVDPWEDQPGEPPDPGSDPEIQLLRITTADGGDEFAMMRRIAYLDRHLGELLVPRATRTFHTDLTSVPALFTWLVPKTGRHLPAALLHDGLVHPPGDPTYVSTERHVVLRPEADRVLRDAMADTGTGVVRRWLVWSAVTAKTMVQGTGAGWSPGRRWYYRLVALGTLITIGVLGVLATLDLVDLGVALPWMGHRDWPVEVAGGLAGAVVIPLLLGLAWGRFRIAGVVAGVSLAVLLHVTAALLLLTGLYRVLEVFAGRFPWLALGVAAVLAGAAAGYFVGLVT
;
A
#
# COMPACT_ATOMS: atom_id res chain seq x y z
N MET A 1 -17.20 10.33 11.77
CA MET A 1 -16.64 9.52 10.66
C MET A 1 -17.48 8.26 10.58
N THR A 2 -18.36 8.17 9.60
CA THR A 2 -19.35 7.10 9.43
C THR A 2 -18.63 5.78 9.15
N LEU A 3 -18.96 4.73 9.91
CA LEU A 3 -18.29 3.42 9.84
C LEU A 3 -18.71 2.61 8.60
N ALA A 4 -19.85 2.94 8.00
CA ALA A 4 -20.34 2.35 6.76
C ALA A 4 -20.35 3.41 5.65
N VAL A 5 -19.54 3.19 4.61
CA VAL A 5 -19.71 3.84 3.31
C VAL A 5 -20.67 2.94 2.53
N GLU A 6 -21.86 3.44 2.24
CA GLU A 6 -22.82 2.75 1.39
C GLU A 6 -22.26 2.67 -0.03
N THR A 7 -22.16 1.45 -0.56
CA THR A 7 -21.58 1.16 -1.87
C THR A 7 -22.52 1.62 -2.97
N GLN A 8 -22.04 2.51 -3.84
CA GLN A 8 -22.81 3.01 -4.99
C GLN A 8 -21.99 2.80 -6.27
N PRO A 9 -22.16 1.67 -6.98
CA PRO A 9 -21.30 1.31 -8.11
C PRO A 9 -21.35 2.30 -9.28
N ARG A 10 -22.43 3.09 -9.43
CA ARG A 10 -22.57 4.12 -10.48
C ARG A 10 -21.87 5.44 -10.16
N ARG A 11 -20.99 5.50 -9.16
CA ARG A 11 -20.19 6.71 -8.87
C ARG A 11 -18.97 6.83 -9.78
N PHE A 12 -18.55 5.73 -10.40
CA PHE A 12 -17.61 5.74 -11.51
C PHE A 12 -18.37 5.66 -12.83
N TYR A 13 -17.90 6.42 -13.82
CA TYR A 13 -18.42 6.44 -15.19
C TYR A 13 -17.32 6.92 -16.14
N ASP A 14 -17.64 6.90 -17.42
CA ASP A 14 -16.75 7.34 -18.48
C ASP A 14 -16.47 8.85 -18.37
N GLY A 15 -15.20 9.22 -18.17
CA GLY A 15 -14.76 10.61 -18.11
C GLY A 15 -14.47 11.22 -19.48
N GLY A 16 -14.62 10.45 -20.56
CA GLY A 16 -14.32 10.88 -21.92
C GLY A 16 -12.84 11.19 -22.14
N VAL A 17 -12.57 12.05 -23.12
CA VAL A 17 -11.21 12.42 -23.55
C VAL A 17 -11.11 13.93 -23.59
N ASP A 18 -10.01 14.49 -23.10
CA ASP A 18 -9.75 15.92 -23.21
C ASP A 18 -9.54 16.33 -24.69
N PRO A 19 -10.00 17.52 -25.10
CA PRO A 19 -9.79 18.01 -26.45
C PRO A 19 -8.30 18.17 -26.76
N TRP A 20 -7.90 17.87 -28.00
CA TRP A 20 -6.52 17.99 -28.44
C TRP A 20 -6.41 18.57 -29.84
N GLU A 21 -5.66 19.67 -29.99
CA GLU A 21 -5.48 20.38 -31.26
C GLU A 21 -6.84 20.59 -31.97
N ASP A 22 -7.01 20.00 -33.16
CA ASP A 22 -8.22 20.11 -33.98
C ASP A 22 -9.23 18.98 -33.73
N GLN A 23 -8.92 18.03 -32.84
CA GLN A 23 -9.82 16.94 -32.48
C GLN A 23 -10.71 17.35 -31.29
N PRO A 24 -12.05 17.36 -31.47
CA PRO A 24 -12.94 17.64 -30.36
C PRO A 24 -12.80 16.53 -29.30
N GLY A 25 -12.71 16.95 -28.04
CA GLY A 25 -12.71 16.03 -26.92
C GLY A 25 -14.07 15.35 -26.78
N GLU A 26 -14.08 14.21 -26.11
CA GLU A 26 -15.31 13.52 -25.73
C GLU A 26 -15.72 13.97 -24.32
N PRO A 27 -16.94 14.51 -24.15
CA PRO A 27 -17.41 14.92 -22.83
C PRO A 27 -17.60 13.68 -21.93
N PRO A 28 -17.60 13.87 -20.59
CA PRO A 28 -17.94 12.81 -19.66
C PRO A 28 -19.37 12.31 -19.87
N ASP A 29 -19.59 11.00 -19.76
CA ASP A 29 -20.90 10.37 -19.92
C ASP A 29 -21.29 9.57 -18.66
N PRO A 30 -22.08 10.16 -17.73
CA PRO A 30 -22.60 9.47 -16.56
C PRO A 30 -23.52 8.27 -16.85
N GLY A 31 -24.02 8.15 -18.10
CA GLY A 31 -24.82 7.03 -18.55
C GLY A 31 -24.01 5.77 -18.80
N SER A 32 -22.71 5.93 -19.11
CA SER A 32 -21.80 4.87 -19.53
C SER A 32 -20.93 4.34 -18.40
N ASP A 33 -20.58 3.06 -18.48
CA ASP A 33 -19.66 2.41 -17.53
C ASP A 33 -18.25 3.04 -17.64
N PRO A 34 -17.45 3.05 -16.56
CA PRO A 34 -16.11 3.60 -16.61
C PRO A 34 -15.21 2.80 -17.57
N GLU A 35 -14.61 3.50 -18.52
CA GLU A 35 -13.66 2.91 -19.46
C GLU A 35 -12.22 3.30 -19.10
N ILE A 36 -11.36 2.29 -18.93
CA ILE A 36 -9.94 2.46 -18.60
C ILE A 36 -9.11 2.00 -19.78
N GLN A 37 -8.48 2.96 -20.47
CA GLN A 37 -7.53 2.71 -21.54
C GLN A 37 -6.12 3.09 -21.09
N LEU A 38 -5.21 2.12 -21.09
CA LEU A 38 -3.83 2.29 -20.63
C LEU A 38 -2.86 1.91 -21.74
N LEU A 39 -1.96 2.83 -22.09
CA LEU A 39 -0.82 2.56 -22.95
C LEU A 39 0.40 2.28 -22.09
N ARG A 40 0.93 1.05 -22.15
CA ARG A 40 2.18 0.68 -21.47
C ARG A 40 3.37 1.26 -22.23
N ILE A 41 4.25 1.93 -21.49
CA ILE A 41 5.50 2.54 -21.95
C ILE A 41 6.63 1.86 -21.18
N THR A 42 7.52 1.16 -21.90
CA THR A 42 8.73 0.59 -21.30
C THR A 42 9.81 1.66 -21.27
N THR A 43 10.33 1.97 -20.08
CA THR A 43 11.42 2.93 -19.91
C THR A 43 12.76 2.30 -20.28
N ALA A 44 13.76 3.15 -20.58
CA ALA A 44 15.12 2.69 -20.95
C ALA A 44 15.77 1.83 -19.86
N ASP A 45 15.40 2.05 -18.59
CA ASP A 45 15.89 1.29 -17.43
C ASP A 45 15.11 -0.02 -17.19
N GLY A 46 14.19 -0.39 -18.09
CA GLY A 46 13.36 -1.60 -18.00
C GLY A 46 12.17 -1.46 -17.04
N GLY A 47 11.82 -0.24 -16.62
CA GLY A 47 10.60 0.04 -15.87
C GLY A 47 9.36 0.09 -16.77
N ASP A 48 8.19 -0.03 -16.16
CA ASP A 48 6.90 0.13 -16.85
C ASP A 48 6.18 1.37 -16.32
N GLU A 49 5.89 2.31 -17.23
CA GLU A 49 4.96 3.41 -16.99
C GLU A 49 3.69 3.19 -17.83
N PHE A 50 2.58 3.77 -17.41
CA PHE A 50 1.32 3.66 -18.11
C PHE A 50 0.72 5.04 -18.34
N ALA A 51 0.46 5.37 -19.60
CA ALA A 51 -0.29 6.57 -19.95
C ALA A 51 -1.79 6.27 -19.97
N MET A 52 -2.58 7.15 -19.34
CA MET A 52 -4.04 7.02 -19.35
C MET A 52 -4.62 7.69 -20.60
N MET A 53 -5.06 6.89 -21.56
CA MET A 53 -5.58 7.38 -22.85
C MET A 53 -7.01 7.91 -22.75
N ARG A 54 -7.72 7.59 -21.67
CA ARG A 54 -9.09 8.01 -21.40
C ARG A 54 -9.25 8.40 -19.94
N ARG A 55 -10.10 9.39 -19.66
CA ARG A 55 -10.37 9.85 -18.30
C ARG A 55 -11.36 8.93 -17.61
N ILE A 56 -11.14 8.70 -16.33
CA ILE A 56 -12.15 8.19 -15.43
C ILE A 56 -12.81 9.36 -14.72
N ALA A 57 -14.14 9.32 -14.62
CA ALA A 57 -14.90 10.25 -13.80
C ALA A 57 -15.35 9.55 -12.52
N TYR A 58 -15.23 10.27 -11.40
CA TYR A 58 -15.71 9.82 -10.11
C TYR A 58 -16.51 10.93 -9.44
N LEU A 59 -17.76 10.64 -9.13
CA LEU A 59 -18.59 11.51 -8.33
C LEU A 59 -18.24 11.28 -6.86
N ASP A 60 -17.47 12.16 -6.24
CA ASP A 60 -17.17 12.10 -4.81
C ASP A 60 -18.33 12.63 -3.96
N ARG A 61 -18.46 12.13 -2.73
CA ARG A 61 -19.56 12.49 -1.82
C ARG A 61 -19.43 13.90 -1.24
N HIS A 62 -18.24 14.49 -1.29
CA HIS A 62 -17.92 15.76 -0.64
C HIS A 62 -17.32 16.79 -1.61
N LEU A 63 -16.74 16.35 -2.72
CA LEU A 63 -15.99 17.19 -3.66
C LEU A 63 -16.65 17.32 -5.05
N GLY A 64 -17.78 16.63 -5.25
CA GLY A 64 -18.47 16.60 -6.55
C GLY A 64 -17.76 15.71 -7.57
N GLU A 65 -17.93 16.02 -8.85
CA GLU A 65 -17.30 15.29 -9.95
C GLU A 65 -15.80 15.61 -10.04
N LEU A 66 -15.00 14.54 -10.07
CA LEU A 66 -13.55 14.55 -10.24
C LEU A 66 -13.21 13.75 -11.50
N LEU A 67 -12.46 14.35 -12.42
CA LEU A 67 -12.00 13.71 -13.65
C LEU A 67 -10.48 13.55 -13.62
N VAL A 68 -10.02 12.32 -13.85
CA VAL A 68 -8.60 11.97 -13.89
C VAL A 68 -8.28 11.19 -15.16
N PRO A 69 -7.22 11.54 -15.90
CA PRO A 69 -6.37 12.71 -15.69
C PRO A 69 -6.97 14.01 -16.24
N ARG A 70 -6.35 15.15 -15.92
CA ARG A 70 -6.64 16.44 -16.57
C ARG A 70 -6.31 16.42 -18.06
N ALA A 71 -5.16 15.83 -18.40
CA ALA A 71 -4.65 15.71 -19.75
C ALA A 71 -4.22 14.26 -19.98
N THR A 72 -4.91 13.54 -20.86
CA THR A 72 -4.68 12.11 -21.11
C THR A 72 -3.29 11.82 -21.66
N ARG A 73 -2.75 12.73 -22.49
CA ARG A 73 -1.48 12.50 -23.21
C ARG A 73 -0.22 12.63 -22.38
N THR A 74 -0.26 13.39 -21.29
CA THR A 74 0.92 13.69 -20.46
C THR A 74 0.87 13.04 -19.09
N PHE A 75 -0.25 12.41 -18.74
CA PHE A 75 -0.39 11.75 -17.46
C PHE A 75 0.17 10.33 -17.52
N HIS A 76 1.20 10.10 -16.70
CA HIS A 76 1.82 8.81 -16.51
C HIS A 76 1.58 8.33 -15.07
N THR A 77 1.24 7.06 -14.92
CA THR A 77 1.04 6.36 -13.64
C THR A 77 1.80 5.03 -13.65
N ASP A 78 2.23 4.57 -12.47
CA ASP A 78 2.79 3.24 -12.27
C ASP A 78 1.72 2.19 -11.90
N LEU A 79 0.43 2.52 -12.12
CA LEU A 79 -0.81 1.79 -11.81
C LEU A 79 -1.09 1.57 -10.33
N THR A 80 -0.04 1.39 -9.53
CA THR A 80 -0.04 1.43 -8.08
C THR A 80 1.41 1.29 -7.60
N SER A 81 1.94 2.26 -6.85
CA SER A 81 3.24 2.12 -6.16
C SER A 81 3.17 1.15 -4.95
N VAL A 82 2.69 -0.08 -5.14
CA VAL A 82 2.73 -1.13 -4.11
C VAL A 82 4.09 -1.82 -4.18
N PRO A 83 4.89 -1.82 -3.10
CA PRO A 83 6.14 -2.57 -3.09
C PRO A 83 5.89 -4.03 -3.44
N ALA A 84 6.73 -4.63 -4.29
CA ALA A 84 6.54 -5.99 -4.81
C ALA A 84 6.26 -7.02 -3.69
N LEU A 85 6.90 -6.85 -2.53
CA LEU A 85 6.73 -7.67 -1.34
C LEU A 85 5.28 -7.74 -0.82
N PHE A 86 4.45 -6.72 -1.08
CA PHE A 86 3.07 -6.63 -0.60
C PHE A 86 2.04 -6.91 -1.70
N THR A 87 2.47 -7.34 -2.89
CA THR A 87 1.56 -7.67 -4.00
C THR A 87 0.68 -8.90 -3.72
N TRP A 88 1.10 -9.79 -2.80
CA TRP A 88 0.26 -10.88 -2.30
C TRP A 88 -0.94 -10.39 -1.47
N LEU A 89 -0.81 -9.22 -0.84
CA LEU A 89 -1.85 -8.62 0.00
C LEU A 89 -2.77 -7.70 -0.82
N VAL A 90 -2.17 -6.87 -1.67
CA VAL A 90 -2.86 -5.95 -2.58
C VAL A 90 -2.31 -6.19 -3.99
N PRO A 91 -3.03 -6.95 -4.84
CA PRO A 91 -2.58 -7.18 -6.21
C PRO A 91 -2.52 -5.86 -6.98
N LYS A 92 -1.69 -5.76 -8.04
CA LYS A 92 -1.57 -4.52 -8.85
C LYS A 92 -2.82 -4.15 -9.64
N THR A 93 -3.71 -5.12 -9.87
CA THR A 93 -4.92 -4.93 -10.66
C THR A 93 -6.12 -5.59 -9.96
N GLY A 94 -7.32 -5.24 -10.43
CA GLY A 94 -8.59 -5.78 -9.94
C GLY A 94 -9.56 -4.66 -9.59
N ARG A 95 -10.54 -4.95 -8.74
CA ARG A 95 -11.63 -4.01 -8.39
C ARG A 95 -11.15 -2.65 -7.88
N HIS A 96 -9.98 -2.55 -7.28
CA HIS A 96 -9.47 -1.30 -6.73
C HIS A 96 -8.74 -0.42 -7.76
N LEU A 97 -8.46 -0.93 -8.96
CA LEU A 97 -7.69 -0.22 -9.99
C LEU A 97 -8.29 1.16 -10.35
N PRO A 98 -9.60 1.32 -10.59
CA PRO A 98 -10.16 2.65 -10.87
C PRO A 98 -9.91 3.65 -9.74
N ALA A 99 -10.02 3.19 -8.48
CA ALA A 99 -9.77 4.02 -7.31
C ALA A 99 -8.28 4.37 -7.14
N ALA A 100 -7.37 3.46 -7.51
CA ALA A 100 -5.93 3.70 -7.50
C ALA A 100 -5.54 4.75 -8.55
N LEU A 101 -6.01 4.60 -9.80
CA LEU A 101 -5.79 5.57 -10.87
C LEU A 101 -6.33 6.96 -10.50
N LEU A 102 -7.53 7.00 -9.90
CA LEU A 102 -8.11 8.24 -9.39
C LEU A 102 -7.21 8.86 -8.33
N HIS A 103 -6.70 8.09 -7.36
CA HIS A 103 -5.80 8.60 -6.32
C HIS A 103 -4.50 9.15 -6.90
N ASP A 104 -3.88 8.45 -7.85
CA ASP A 104 -2.66 8.92 -8.51
C ASP A 104 -2.87 10.28 -9.20
N GLY A 105 -4.01 10.47 -9.87
CA GLY A 105 -4.37 11.77 -10.46
C GLY A 105 -4.78 12.84 -9.45
N LEU A 106 -5.20 12.47 -8.24
CA LEU A 106 -5.44 13.43 -7.15
C LEU A 106 -4.16 13.76 -6.38
N VAL A 107 -3.12 12.94 -6.51
CA VAL A 107 -1.81 13.16 -5.90
C VAL A 107 -0.94 13.96 -6.85
N HIS A 108 -0.82 15.26 -6.59
CA HIS A 108 -0.08 16.15 -7.47
C HIS A 108 0.79 17.15 -6.70
N PRO A 109 1.83 17.74 -7.34
CA PRO A 109 2.59 18.84 -6.78
C PRO A 109 1.70 20.08 -6.53
N PRO A 110 2.00 20.91 -5.51
CA PRO A 110 1.28 22.15 -5.30
C PRO A 110 1.29 23.04 -6.54
N GLY A 111 0.11 23.51 -6.97
CA GLY A 111 -0.03 24.41 -8.12
C GLY A 111 -0.14 23.73 -9.49
N ASP A 112 0.02 22.41 -9.57
CA ASP A 112 -0.10 21.65 -10.82
C ASP A 112 -1.06 20.48 -10.68
N PRO A 113 -2.39 20.71 -10.66
CA PRO A 113 -3.35 19.63 -10.48
C PRO A 113 -3.44 18.75 -11.73
N THR A 114 -3.34 17.44 -11.55
CA THR A 114 -3.46 16.44 -12.62
C THR A 114 -4.89 15.91 -12.78
N TYR A 115 -5.88 16.63 -12.22
CA TYR A 115 -7.31 16.35 -12.35
C TYR A 115 -8.11 17.62 -12.70
N VAL A 116 -9.39 17.40 -13.02
CA VAL A 116 -10.41 18.46 -13.16
C VAL A 116 -11.50 18.23 -12.11
N SER A 117 -11.92 19.30 -11.43
CA SER A 117 -13.10 19.31 -10.55
C SER A 117 -14.11 20.29 -11.12
N THR A 118 -15.34 19.83 -11.36
CA THR A 118 -16.42 20.70 -11.89
C THR A 118 -16.82 21.79 -10.91
N GLU A 119 -16.73 21.50 -9.61
CA GLU A 119 -17.01 22.42 -8.52
C GLU A 119 -15.79 23.26 -8.09
N ARG A 120 -14.67 23.15 -8.83
CA ARG A 120 -13.41 23.89 -8.60
C ARG A 120 -12.80 23.66 -7.22
N HIS A 121 -13.00 22.47 -6.65
CA HIS A 121 -12.36 22.07 -5.41
C HIS A 121 -10.85 21.85 -5.61
N VAL A 122 -10.06 22.30 -4.63
CA VAL A 122 -8.64 21.96 -4.51
C VAL A 122 -8.51 20.82 -3.52
N VAL A 123 -8.25 19.62 -4.05
CA VAL A 123 -8.08 18.38 -3.28
C VAL A 123 -6.70 18.36 -2.63
N LEU A 124 -6.67 18.39 -1.30
CA LEU A 124 -5.45 18.19 -0.53
C LEU A 124 -5.13 16.70 -0.39
N ARG A 125 -3.86 16.39 -0.13
CA ARG A 125 -3.38 15.00 0.00
C ARG A 125 -4.20 14.12 0.96
N PRO A 126 -4.60 14.58 2.16
CA PRO A 126 -5.47 13.82 3.06
C PRO A 126 -6.89 13.59 2.53
N GLU A 127 -7.39 14.47 1.67
CA GLU A 127 -8.70 14.32 1.03
C GLU A 127 -8.62 13.31 -0.11
N ALA A 128 -7.53 13.34 -0.90
CA ALA A 128 -7.25 12.30 -1.89
C ALA A 128 -7.21 10.91 -1.23
N ASP A 129 -6.53 10.76 -0.08
CA ASP A 129 -6.51 9.49 0.66
C ASP A 129 -7.93 9.04 1.09
N ARG A 130 -8.79 9.98 1.54
CA ARG A 130 -10.20 9.66 1.84
C ARG A 130 -10.96 9.24 0.58
N VAL A 131 -10.82 9.99 -0.52
CA VAL A 131 -11.45 9.69 -1.80
C VAL A 131 -11.08 8.28 -2.25
N LEU A 132 -9.80 7.89 -2.16
CA LEU A 132 -9.34 6.53 -2.49
C LEU A 132 -10.13 5.47 -1.72
N ARG A 133 -10.25 5.62 -0.40
CA ARG A 133 -10.95 4.65 0.45
C ARG A 133 -12.43 4.51 0.09
N ASP A 134 -13.09 5.64 -0.15
CA ASP A 134 -14.51 5.69 -0.47
C ASP A 134 -14.75 5.14 -1.89
N ALA A 135 -13.91 5.52 -2.85
CA ALA A 135 -13.91 4.99 -4.21
C ALA A 135 -13.65 3.48 -4.26
N MET A 136 -12.72 2.96 -3.45
CA MET A 136 -12.51 1.51 -3.30
C MET A 136 -13.76 0.80 -2.77
N ALA A 137 -14.56 1.45 -1.91
CA ALA A 137 -15.84 0.89 -1.48
C ALA A 137 -16.82 0.81 -2.66
N ASP A 138 -16.90 1.86 -3.47
CA ASP A 138 -17.81 1.92 -4.62
C ASP A 138 -17.48 0.94 -5.74
N THR A 139 -16.20 0.58 -5.89
CA THR A 139 -15.81 -0.51 -6.80
C THR A 139 -15.97 -1.92 -6.21
N GLY A 140 -16.52 -2.04 -4.99
CA GLY A 140 -16.75 -3.32 -4.32
C GLY A 140 -15.47 -3.94 -3.74
N THR A 141 -14.45 -3.15 -3.43
CA THR A 141 -13.26 -3.65 -2.74
C THR A 141 -13.58 -4.00 -1.28
N GLY A 142 -13.15 -5.19 -0.85
CA GLY A 142 -13.41 -5.70 0.49
C GLY A 142 -12.95 -4.76 1.61
N VAL A 143 -13.72 -4.75 2.71
CA VAL A 143 -13.55 -3.80 3.83
C VAL A 143 -12.12 -3.79 4.36
N VAL A 144 -11.57 -4.96 4.70
CA VAL A 144 -10.20 -5.05 5.24
C VAL A 144 -9.18 -4.44 4.26
N ARG A 145 -9.24 -4.82 2.98
CA ARG A 145 -8.30 -4.33 1.96
C ARG A 145 -8.35 -2.82 1.79
N ARG A 146 -9.54 -2.21 1.71
CA ARG A 146 -9.66 -0.74 1.56
C ARG A 146 -9.10 0.00 2.79
N TRP A 147 -9.30 -0.52 4.00
CA TRP A 147 -8.75 0.09 5.21
C TRP A 147 -7.23 -0.04 5.27
N LEU A 148 -6.67 -1.18 4.87
CA LEU A 148 -5.22 -1.38 4.77
C LEU A 148 -4.57 -0.40 3.79
N VAL A 149 -5.09 -0.33 2.56
CA VAL A 149 -4.59 0.57 1.51
C VAL A 149 -4.69 2.03 1.95
N TRP A 150 -5.85 2.44 2.45
CA TRP A 150 -6.06 3.80 2.97
C TRP A 150 -5.07 4.17 4.08
N SER A 151 -4.84 3.25 5.02
CA SER A 151 -3.93 3.49 6.14
C SER A 151 -2.48 3.61 5.68
N ALA A 152 -2.08 2.83 4.67
CA ALA A 152 -0.75 2.91 4.06
C ALA A 152 -0.53 4.26 3.36
N VAL A 153 -1.47 4.72 2.52
CA VAL A 153 -1.33 6.03 1.85
C VAL A 153 -1.39 7.18 2.85
N THR A 154 -2.21 7.08 3.90
CA THR A 154 -2.28 8.08 4.98
C THR A 154 -0.95 8.14 5.75
N ALA A 155 -0.33 7.00 6.04
CA ALA A 155 1.00 6.96 6.67
C ALA A 155 2.06 7.61 5.77
N LYS A 156 2.04 7.34 4.46
CA LYS A 156 2.91 8.02 3.48
C LYS A 156 2.67 9.53 3.48
N THR A 157 1.43 9.98 3.53
CA THR A 157 1.05 11.40 3.66
C THR A 157 1.59 12.02 4.95
N MET A 158 1.53 11.31 6.08
CA MET A 158 2.09 11.76 7.36
C MET A 158 3.61 11.92 7.32
N VAL A 159 4.32 11.01 6.66
CA VAL A 159 5.78 11.06 6.52
C VAL A 159 6.21 12.15 5.51
N GLN A 160 5.57 12.22 4.36
CA GLN A 160 5.96 13.15 3.30
C GLN A 160 5.48 14.58 3.58
N GLY A 161 4.20 14.74 3.95
CA GLY A 161 3.54 16.01 4.20
C GLY A 161 3.36 16.91 2.97
N THR A 162 3.75 16.46 1.77
CA THR A 162 3.61 17.19 0.52
C THR A 162 2.13 17.20 0.08
N GLY A 163 1.64 18.36 -0.37
CA GLY A 163 0.24 18.54 -0.78
C GLY A 163 -0.78 18.51 0.38
N ALA A 164 -0.33 18.46 1.64
CA ALA A 164 -1.23 18.34 2.79
C ALA A 164 -1.65 19.68 3.42
N GLY A 165 -1.05 20.80 2.99
CA GLY A 165 -1.34 22.15 3.52
C GLY A 165 -0.89 22.36 4.97
N TRP A 166 0.07 21.57 5.47
CA TRP A 166 0.50 21.65 6.87
C TRP A 166 1.62 22.65 7.09
N SER A 167 1.62 23.29 8.26
CA SER A 167 2.77 24.04 8.75
C SER A 167 3.99 23.12 8.98
N PRO A 168 5.22 23.65 8.97
CA PRO A 168 6.42 22.85 9.22
C PRO A 168 6.39 22.08 10.55
N GLY A 169 5.89 22.71 11.62
CA GLY A 169 5.77 22.05 12.93
C GLY A 169 4.81 20.86 12.91
N ARG A 170 3.66 21.01 12.23
CA ARG A 170 2.68 19.91 12.10
C ARG A 170 3.20 18.78 11.22
N ARG A 171 3.99 19.09 10.19
CA ARG A 171 4.69 18.09 9.35
C ARG A 171 5.68 17.29 10.18
N TRP A 172 6.50 17.94 11.00
CA TRP A 172 7.43 17.25 11.89
C TRP A 172 6.73 16.41 12.94
N TYR A 173 5.66 16.92 13.56
CA TYR A 173 4.84 16.14 14.49
C TYR A 173 4.37 14.82 13.87
N TYR A 174 3.72 14.85 12.69
CA TYR A 174 3.22 13.63 12.06
C TYR A 174 4.33 12.69 11.61
N ARG A 175 5.48 13.21 11.17
CA ARG A 175 6.67 12.41 10.87
C ARG A 175 7.18 11.67 12.09
N LEU A 176 7.36 12.38 13.21
CA LEU A 176 7.84 11.80 14.46
C LEU A 176 6.86 10.77 15.01
N VAL A 177 5.55 11.03 14.92
CA VAL A 177 4.52 10.07 15.32
C VAL A 177 4.55 8.82 14.43
N ALA A 178 4.63 8.97 13.11
CA ALA A 178 4.68 7.84 12.19
C ALA A 178 5.95 7.00 12.40
N LEU A 179 7.12 7.65 12.49
CA LEU A 179 8.40 6.99 12.72
C LEU A 179 8.46 6.35 14.11
N GLY A 180 8.00 7.05 15.14
CA GLY A 180 7.92 6.52 16.50
C GLY A 180 7.03 5.29 16.57
N THR A 181 5.85 5.32 15.91
CA THR A 181 4.95 4.15 15.82
C THR A 181 5.66 2.96 15.16
N LEU A 182 6.34 3.19 14.03
CA LEU A 182 7.10 2.14 13.31
C LEU A 182 8.21 1.55 14.18
N ILE A 183 9.02 2.39 14.83
CA ILE A 183 10.12 1.96 15.69
C ILE A 183 9.58 1.19 16.89
N THR A 184 8.56 1.70 17.58
CA THR A 184 7.97 1.03 18.74
C THR A 184 7.43 -0.35 18.38
N ILE A 185 6.67 -0.47 17.27
CA ILE A 185 6.16 -1.76 16.82
C ILE A 185 7.30 -2.71 16.41
N GLY A 186 8.30 -2.22 15.68
CA GLY A 186 9.44 -3.02 15.27
C GLY A 186 10.24 -3.56 16.46
N VAL A 187 10.60 -2.70 17.41
CA VAL A 187 11.35 -3.08 18.62
C VAL A 187 10.54 -4.05 19.46
N LEU A 188 9.27 -3.75 19.75
CA LEU A 188 8.44 -4.63 20.57
C LEU A 188 8.17 -5.97 19.89
N GLY A 189 8.05 -6.00 18.56
CA GLY A 189 7.90 -7.24 17.82
C GLY A 189 9.17 -8.10 17.86
N VAL A 190 10.36 -7.50 17.80
CA VAL A 190 11.63 -8.22 18.00
C VAL A 190 11.69 -8.78 19.43
N LEU A 191 11.42 -7.94 20.44
CA LEU A 191 11.43 -8.37 21.84
C LEU A 191 10.41 -9.48 22.11
N ALA A 192 9.21 -9.40 21.53
CA ALA A 192 8.19 -10.44 21.63
C ALA A 192 8.61 -11.74 20.94
N THR A 193 9.39 -11.66 19.85
CA THR A 193 9.96 -12.85 19.21
C THR A 193 10.99 -13.50 20.11
N LEU A 194 11.88 -12.71 20.71
CA LEU A 194 12.91 -13.22 21.61
C LEU A 194 12.31 -13.86 22.86
N ASP A 195 11.25 -13.27 23.43
CA ASP A 195 10.49 -13.84 24.55
C ASP A 195 9.87 -15.19 24.14
N LEU A 196 9.17 -15.24 22.99
CA LEU A 196 8.50 -16.45 22.47
C LEU A 196 9.43 -17.64 22.21
N VAL A 197 10.73 -17.39 22.03
CA VAL A 197 11.75 -18.43 21.86
C VAL A 197 12.70 -18.54 23.06
N ASP A 198 12.32 -17.99 24.21
CA ASP A 198 13.05 -18.03 25.48
C ASP A 198 14.49 -17.48 25.42
N LEU A 199 14.75 -16.50 24.55
CA LEU A 199 16.07 -15.89 24.35
C LEU A 199 16.32 -14.68 25.27
N GLY A 200 16.19 -14.88 26.58
CA GLY A 200 16.69 -13.95 27.61
C GLY A 200 15.96 -12.60 27.73
N VAL A 201 14.77 -12.48 27.14
CA VAL A 201 13.88 -11.32 27.27
C VAL A 201 12.57 -11.82 27.86
N ALA A 202 12.01 -11.10 28.84
CA ALA A 202 10.69 -11.39 29.40
C ALA A 202 9.83 -10.13 29.37
N LEU A 203 8.89 -10.04 28.44
CA LEU A 203 7.93 -8.95 28.37
C LEU A 203 6.87 -9.11 29.47
N PRO A 204 6.45 -8.02 30.14
CA PRO A 204 5.52 -8.11 31.28
C PRO A 204 4.20 -8.87 30.98
N TRP A 205 3.72 -8.79 29.73
CA TRP A 205 2.46 -9.40 29.28
C TRP A 205 2.62 -10.79 28.62
N MET A 206 3.85 -11.25 28.35
CA MET A 206 4.15 -12.58 27.81
C MET A 206 4.79 -13.43 28.90
N GLY A 207 6.06 -13.17 29.24
CA GLY A 207 6.75 -13.76 30.39
C GLY A 207 6.79 -15.28 30.38
N HIS A 208 7.33 -15.90 31.44
CA HIS A 208 7.39 -17.36 31.54
C HIS A 208 6.00 -17.95 31.86
N ARG A 209 5.20 -18.12 30.82
CA ARG A 209 3.86 -18.73 30.86
C ARG A 209 3.83 -19.91 29.89
N ASP A 210 2.79 -20.74 29.99
CA ASP A 210 2.59 -21.81 29.00
C ASP A 210 2.50 -21.22 27.59
N TRP A 211 3.12 -21.90 26.63
CA TRP A 211 3.26 -21.41 25.24
C TRP A 211 1.96 -20.83 24.63
N PRO A 212 0.76 -21.45 24.76
CA PRO A 212 -0.46 -20.87 24.21
C PRO A 212 -0.85 -19.52 24.85
N VAL A 213 -0.60 -19.37 26.15
CA VAL A 213 -0.88 -18.13 26.90
C VAL A 213 0.11 -17.04 26.50
N GLU A 214 1.36 -17.43 26.27
CA GLU A 214 2.40 -16.54 25.79
C GLU A 214 2.09 -15.99 24.38
N VAL A 215 1.69 -16.87 23.45
CA VAL A 215 1.23 -16.49 22.10
C VAL A 215 0.03 -15.55 22.19
N ALA A 216 -0.95 -15.84 23.05
CA ALA A 216 -2.11 -14.99 23.25
C ALA A 216 -1.71 -13.61 23.83
N GLY A 217 -0.75 -13.57 24.76
CA GLY A 217 -0.17 -12.35 25.31
C GLY A 217 0.54 -11.51 24.25
N GLY A 218 1.33 -12.15 23.38
CA GLY A 218 1.98 -11.50 22.24
C GLY A 218 0.98 -10.89 21.27
N LEU A 219 -0.07 -11.65 20.91
CA LEU A 219 -1.16 -11.15 20.06
C LEU A 219 -1.93 -9.99 20.71
N ALA A 220 -2.22 -10.08 22.02
CA ALA A 220 -2.86 -9.00 22.76
C ALA A 220 -2.00 -7.73 22.73
N GLY A 221 -0.69 -7.84 22.93
CA GLY A 221 0.26 -6.74 22.77
C GLY A 221 0.23 -6.14 21.36
N ALA A 222 0.22 -6.99 20.33
CA ALA A 222 0.14 -6.59 18.92
C ALA A 222 -1.17 -5.87 18.55
N VAL A 223 -2.21 -5.93 19.41
CA VAL A 223 -3.46 -5.19 19.22
C VAL A 223 -3.51 -3.94 20.12
N VAL A 224 -3.26 -4.09 21.42
CA VAL A 224 -3.41 -3.02 22.42
C VAL A 224 -2.40 -1.91 22.21
N ILE A 225 -1.12 -2.24 21.92
CA ILE A 225 -0.08 -1.22 21.73
C ILE A 225 -0.40 -0.34 20.52
N PRO A 226 -0.71 -0.89 19.31
CA PRO A 226 -1.15 -0.06 18.20
C PRO A 226 -2.42 0.75 18.45
N LEU A 227 -3.37 0.25 19.23
CA LEU A 227 -4.56 1.02 19.61
C LEU A 227 -4.19 2.30 20.36
N LEU A 228 -3.26 2.20 21.31
CA LEU A 228 -2.75 3.34 22.07
C LEU A 228 -1.93 4.29 21.21
N LEU A 229 -1.00 3.76 20.40
CA LEU A 229 -0.18 4.55 19.48
C LEU A 229 -1.04 5.29 18.44
N GLY A 230 -2.14 4.68 17.98
CA GLY A 230 -3.08 5.30 17.06
C GLY A 230 -3.69 6.60 17.60
N LEU A 231 -3.84 6.76 18.92
CA LEU A 231 -4.34 8.01 19.51
C LEU A 231 -3.42 9.20 19.21
N ALA A 232 -2.10 8.97 19.15
CA ALA A 232 -1.11 10.00 18.82
C ALA A 232 -1.19 10.47 17.35
N TRP A 233 -1.91 9.76 16.48
CA TRP A 233 -2.11 10.17 15.09
C TRP A 233 -3.18 11.28 14.95
N GLY A 234 -3.85 11.66 16.04
CA GLY A 234 -4.83 12.74 16.08
C GLY A 234 -6.02 12.46 15.15
N ARG A 235 -6.25 13.33 14.15
CA ARG A 235 -7.33 13.13 13.17
C ARG A 235 -7.20 11.84 12.35
N PHE A 236 -5.99 11.29 12.24
CA PHE A 236 -5.71 10.05 11.51
C PHE A 236 -5.71 8.81 12.40
N ARG A 237 -6.28 8.90 13.62
CA ARG A 237 -6.24 7.81 14.61
C ARG A 237 -6.67 6.45 14.08
N ILE A 238 -7.72 6.39 13.26
CA ILE A 238 -8.19 5.11 12.71
C ILE A 238 -7.17 4.51 11.72
N ALA A 239 -6.55 5.35 10.89
CA ALA A 239 -5.47 4.91 10.00
C ALA A 239 -4.27 4.40 10.82
N GLY A 240 -3.93 5.10 11.92
CA GLY A 240 -2.86 4.69 12.82
C GLY A 240 -3.11 3.33 13.48
N VAL A 241 -4.33 3.11 13.97
CA VAL A 241 -4.74 1.83 14.55
C VAL A 241 -4.64 0.71 13.50
N VAL A 242 -5.25 0.90 12.33
CA VAL A 242 -5.26 -0.13 11.27
C VAL A 242 -3.84 -0.41 10.80
N ALA A 243 -3.04 0.62 10.51
CA ALA A 243 -1.65 0.45 10.10
C ALA A 243 -0.83 -0.26 11.18
N GLY A 244 -0.96 0.17 12.44
CA GLY A 244 -0.17 -0.38 13.54
C GLY A 244 -0.54 -1.83 13.87
N VAL A 245 -1.83 -2.18 13.95
CA VAL A 245 -2.26 -3.58 14.18
C VAL A 245 -1.80 -4.46 13.03
N SER A 246 -2.00 -4.00 11.80
CA SER A 246 -1.59 -4.78 10.62
C SER A 246 -0.10 -4.98 10.57
N LEU A 247 0.69 -3.95 10.86
CA LEU A 247 2.14 -4.04 10.93
C LEU A 247 2.60 -4.98 12.05
N ALA A 248 2.03 -4.89 13.25
CA ALA A 248 2.42 -5.71 14.38
C ALA A 248 2.10 -7.20 14.14
N VAL A 249 0.91 -7.51 13.62
CA VAL A 249 0.48 -8.88 13.32
C VAL A 249 1.24 -9.48 12.13
N LEU A 250 1.50 -8.67 11.10
CA LEU A 250 2.19 -9.12 9.89
C LEU A 250 3.72 -8.96 9.98
N LEU A 251 4.28 -8.54 11.12
CA LEU A 251 5.70 -8.23 11.23
C LEU A 251 6.55 -9.46 10.90
N HIS A 252 6.26 -10.60 11.53
CA HIS A 252 7.00 -11.84 11.34
C HIS A 252 6.88 -12.38 9.92
N VAL A 253 5.68 -12.31 9.33
CA VAL A 253 5.45 -12.68 7.93
C VAL A 253 6.26 -11.78 7.01
N THR A 254 6.27 -10.47 7.26
CA THR A 254 7.04 -9.49 6.49
C THR A 254 8.54 -9.76 6.60
N ALA A 255 9.04 -10.05 7.81
CA ALA A 255 10.43 -10.38 8.05
C ALA A 255 10.86 -11.68 7.32
N ALA A 256 10.01 -12.72 7.37
CA ALA A 256 10.25 -13.97 6.65
C ALA A 256 10.29 -13.76 5.12
N LEU A 257 9.33 -13.00 4.57
CA LEU A 257 9.32 -12.69 3.15
C LEU A 257 10.52 -11.83 2.72
N LEU A 258 10.96 -10.87 3.56
CA LEU A 258 12.17 -10.09 3.32
C LEU A 258 13.42 -10.97 3.30
N LEU A 259 13.55 -11.90 4.25
CA LEU A 259 14.66 -12.85 4.30
C LEU A 259 14.70 -13.73 3.05
N LEU A 260 13.56 -14.33 2.67
CA LEU A 260 13.46 -15.18 1.49
C LEU A 260 13.74 -14.42 0.20
N THR A 261 13.18 -13.21 0.05
CA THR A 261 13.43 -12.34 -1.11
C THR A 261 14.90 -11.92 -1.19
N GLY A 262 15.51 -11.58 -0.04
CA GLY A 262 16.92 -11.23 0.05
C GLY A 262 17.82 -12.39 -0.35
N LEU A 263 17.55 -13.59 0.17
CA LEU A 263 18.26 -14.82 -0.19
C LEU A 263 18.15 -15.09 -1.69
N TYR A 264 16.95 -15.02 -2.25
CA TYR A 264 16.74 -15.18 -3.69
C TYR A 264 17.56 -14.18 -4.50
N ARG A 265 17.55 -12.88 -4.15
CA ARG A 265 18.35 -11.87 -4.84
C ARG A 265 19.85 -12.15 -4.77
N VAL A 266 20.36 -12.59 -3.62
CA VAL A 266 21.76 -12.97 -3.47
C VAL A 266 22.09 -14.15 -4.37
N LEU A 267 21.22 -15.16 -4.43
CA LEU A 267 21.40 -16.32 -5.30
C LEU A 267 21.37 -15.94 -6.78
N GLU A 268 20.45 -15.07 -7.19
CA GLU A 268 20.34 -14.57 -8.57
C GLU A 268 21.63 -13.84 -8.99
N VAL A 269 22.12 -12.92 -8.14
CA VAL A 269 23.37 -12.18 -8.40
C VAL A 269 24.57 -13.14 -8.43
N PHE A 270 24.62 -14.11 -7.52
CA PHE A 270 25.70 -15.09 -7.46
C PHE A 270 25.70 -16.01 -8.70
N ALA A 271 24.56 -16.55 -9.10
CA ALA A 271 24.42 -17.41 -10.27
C ALA A 271 24.72 -16.66 -11.57
N GLY A 272 24.27 -15.41 -11.69
CA GLY A 272 24.57 -14.57 -12.84
C GLY A 272 26.06 -14.23 -12.94
N ARG A 273 26.76 -14.07 -11.81
CA ARG A 273 28.19 -13.72 -11.78
C ARG A 273 29.13 -14.93 -11.84
N PHE A 274 28.75 -16.07 -11.29
CA PHE A 274 29.58 -17.27 -11.16
C PHE A 274 28.78 -18.56 -11.49
N PRO A 275 28.35 -18.76 -12.75
CA PRO A 275 27.41 -19.82 -13.11
C PRO A 275 27.93 -21.24 -12.81
N TRP A 276 29.22 -21.49 -13.07
CA TRP A 276 29.82 -22.81 -12.82
C TRP A 276 29.95 -23.14 -11.33
N LEU A 277 30.27 -22.14 -10.50
CA LEU A 277 30.32 -22.33 -9.04
C LEU A 277 28.90 -22.54 -8.48
N ALA A 278 27.91 -21.80 -8.99
CA ALA A 278 26.51 -22.00 -8.62
C ALA A 278 26.02 -23.40 -8.96
N LEU A 279 26.36 -23.92 -10.14
CA LEU A 279 26.04 -25.30 -10.53
C LEU A 279 26.71 -26.33 -9.62
N GLY A 280 27.99 -26.12 -9.28
CA GLY A 280 28.72 -26.99 -8.36
C GLY A 280 28.10 -27.02 -6.96
N VAL A 281 27.79 -25.86 -6.40
CA VAL A 281 27.10 -25.74 -5.10
C VAL A 281 25.73 -26.42 -5.15
N ALA A 282 24.94 -26.19 -6.20
CA ALA A 282 23.63 -26.82 -6.37
C ALA A 282 23.73 -28.35 -6.43
N ALA A 283 24.71 -28.89 -7.17
CA ALA A 283 24.94 -30.33 -7.27
C ALA A 283 25.33 -30.95 -5.92
N VAL A 284 26.20 -30.29 -5.15
CA VAL A 284 26.60 -30.73 -3.81
C VAL A 284 25.40 -30.73 -2.85
N LEU A 285 24.61 -29.64 -2.83
CA LEU A 285 23.43 -29.53 -1.98
C LEU A 285 22.37 -30.58 -2.35
N ALA A 286 22.12 -30.81 -3.64
CA ALA A 286 21.18 -31.83 -4.11
C ALA A 286 21.65 -33.24 -3.74
N GLY A 287 22.94 -33.55 -3.91
CA GLY A 287 23.52 -34.83 -3.51
C GLY A 287 23.43 -35.09 -2.01
N ALA A 288 23.73 -34.08 -1.19
CA ALA A 288 23.61 -34.16 0.27
C ALA A 288 22.16 -34.37 0.71
N ALA A 289 21.21 -33.62 0.14
CA ALA A 289 19.79 -33.74 0.43
C ALA A 289 19.24 -35.12 0.04
N ALA A 290 19.62 -35.63 -1.15
CA ALA A 290 19.24 -36.97 -1.60
C ALA A 290 19.80 -38.06 -0.69
N GLY A 291 21.08 -37.96 -0.29
CA GLY A 291 21.71 -38.90 0.64
C GLY A 291 21.02 -38.93 2.00
N TYR A 292 20.68 -37.75 2.54
CA TYR A 292 19.92 -37.64 3.79
C TYR A 292 18.51 -38.23 3.67
N PHE A 293 17.79 -37.94 2.58
CA PHE A 293 16.45 -38.48 2.35
C PHE A 293 16.45 -40.00 2.24
N VAL A 294 17.40 -40.58 1.50
CA VAL A 294 17.55 -42.04 1.41
C VAL A 294 17.79 -42.65 2.79
N GLY A 295 18.68 -42.05 3.59
CA GLY A 295 18.97 -42.51 4.95
C GLY A 295 17.79 -42.41 5.94
N LEU A 296 16.75 -41.64 5.64
CA LEU A 296 15.52 -41.59 6.44
C LEU A 296 14.52 -42.70 6.07
N VAL A 297 14.61 -43.25 4.86
CA VAL A 297 13.63 -44.20 4.30
C VAL A 297 14.13 -45.65 4.34
N THR A 298 15.44 -45.85 4.53
CA THR A 298 16.09 -47.14 4.77
C THR A 298 16.21 -47.45 6.25
#